data_AF-A0A7C5YIP4-F1
#
_entry.id   AF-A0A7C5YIP4-F1
#
_cell.length_a   1.000
_cell.length_b   1.000
_cell.length_c   1.000
_cell.angle_alpha   90.00
_cell.angle_beta   90.00
_cell.angle_gamma   90.00
#
_symmetry.space_group_name_H-M   'P 1'
#
loop_
_entity.id
_entity.type
_entity.pdbx_description
1 polymer ?
#
loop_
_entity_poly.entity_id
_entity_poly.type
_entity_poly.pdbx_seq_one_letter_code
_entity_poly.pdbx_strand_id
1 'polypeptide(L)'
;MWKAVFHAERFERAKGASTLLAYSCALALTVAFAIGLATAERKVYTLKPVADKGVTTGDFKGSLKPQDPDGKAPIVWVAQLVWWDVQQAVIKFDLSELPKNMQVKKATLEIYVAEFKELTAGEEPEPMKVRVVSLPPYDIWDEAIATFQMRNERDNWSGGELHKSIWKVLDTQTIAKSGVWYRWDVTEAVREHHEGRFALSGFALQADYPMNHWGDLTNSPARVGFATREHPDEKLYPKLIVEMELLPKGKKLPKEQPPTHPSQLLRMPKPPYVIWYQCPFLDDMRHCNVDASVGSIRWAFENHARGITSLMWVYGPNLYGEAKDWNVEKFVRYYASYAQQGYAGIAMDEWNVGDDHPYVPMIAEALRKVKAQFPEFFIAVWVTEPTPVFRSLLKEGAVDLAIIEGYTFVPNHPEWAISWEGVLRRVELMKSEGLLHKTVVCLGMVSPTPDKHSRYMSAEELTRQVEELAKHYPQMPGIAFYGVTDWGEYKIDIAKTKELVLLADKVAGKLFKAKPVER
;
A
#
# COMPACT_ATOMS: atom_id res chain seq x y z
N MET A 1 -25.76 -24.78 29.25
CA MET A 1 -26.81 -23.96 29.91
C MET A 1 -28.19 -24.60 29.81
N TRP A 2 -28.70 -24.90 28.61
CA TRP A 2 -30.03 -25.52 28.42
C TRP A 2 -30.19 -26.95 29.01
N LYS A 3 -29.14 -27.78 29.05
CA LYS A 3 -29.19 -29.12 29.70
C LYS A 3 -29.24 -29.08 31.23
N ALA A 4 -28.85 -27.97 31.86
CA ALA A 4 -28.91 -27.84 33.33
C ALA A 4 -30.31 -27.42 33.80
N VAL A 5 -31.05 -26.67 32.98
CA VAL A 5 -32.42 -26.23 33.27
C VAL A 5 -33.41 -27.41 33.22
N PHE A 6 -33.22 -28.34 32.27
CA PHE A 6 -34.10 -29.51 32.11
C PHE A 6 -34.02 -30.54 33.24
N HIS A 7 -32.94 -30.54 34.04
CA HIS A 7 -32.84 -31.43 35.20
C HIS A 7 -33.48 -30.86 36.47
N ALA A 8 -33.74 -29.54 36.52
CA ALA A 8 -34.33 -28.89 37.68
C ALA A 8 -35.86 -29.11 37.76
N GLU A 9 -36.57 -29.12 36.63
CA GLU A 9 -38.04 -29.32 36.62
C GLU A 9 -38.48 -30.73 37.04
N ARG A 10 -37.60 -31.74 36.97
CA ARG A 10 -37.94 -33.11 37.38
C ARG A 10 -37.72 -33.40 38.87
N PHE A 11 -37.20 -32.44 39.64
CA PHE A 11 -36.89 -32.61 41.07
C PHE A 11 -37.82 -31.87 42.05
N GLU A 12 -38.81 -31.12 41.56
CA GLU A 12 -39.70 -30.31 42.41
C GLU A 12 -40.74 -31.10 43.25
N ARG A 13 -40.80 -32.43 43.15
CA ARG A 13 -41.76 -33.23 43.93
C ARG A 13 -41.18 -34.00 45.11
N ALA A 14 -39.94 -33.74 45.52
CA ALA A 14 -39.38 -34.39 46.71
C ALA A 14 -38.53 -33.45 47.59
N LYS A 15 -39.15 -33.04 48.70
CA LYS A 15 -38.54 -32.64 49.99
C LYS A 15 -37.72 -31.32 50.07
N GLY A 16 -38.24 -30.44 50.94
CA GLY A 16 -37.46 -29.70 51.93
C GLY A 16 -36.94 -28.33 51.51
N ALA A 17 -37.25 -27.31 52.31
CA ALA A 17 -36.71 -25.94 52.20
C ALA A 17 -35.17 -25.86 52.19
N SER A 18 -34.47 -26.93 52.60
CA SER A 18 -33.01 -27.05 52.52
C SER A 18 -32.47 -27.22 51.09
N THR A 19 -33.26 -27.80 50.18
CA THR A 19 -32.83 -28.08 48.80
C THR A 19 -32.84 -26.81 47.95
N LEU A 20 -33.81 -25.92 48.16
CA LEU A 20 -33.94 -24.63 47.48
C LEU A 20 -32.78 -23.68 47.83
N LEU A 21 -32.30 -23.72 49.09
CA LEU A 21 -31.13 -22.95 49.53
C LEU A 21 -29.84 -23.47 48.85
N ALA A 22 -29.68 -24.80 48.73
CA ALA A 22 -28.53 -25.40 48.05
C ALA A 22 -28.50 -25.09 46.55
N TYR A 23 -29.64 -25.10 45.85
CA TYR A 23 -29.72 -24.68 44.45
C TYR A 23 -29.46 -23.19 44.26
N SER A 24 -29.92 -22.35 45.19
CA SER A 24 -29.68 -20.90 45.15
C SER A 24 -28.20 -20.58 45.39
N CYS A 25 -27.54 -21.28 46.32
CA CYS A 25 -26.10 -21.20 46.53
C CYS A 25 -25.32 -21.76 45.33
N ALA A 26 -25.74 -22.88 44.72
CA ALA A 26 -25.07 -23.44 43.54
C ALA A 26 -25.24 -22.54 42.30
N LEU A 27 -26.40 -21.94 42.10
CA LEU A 27 -26.64 -20.97 41.03
C LEU A 27 -25.86 -19.68 41.29
N ALA A 28 -25.85 -19.16 42.51
CA ALA A 28 -25.04 -18.01 42.89
C ALA A 28 -23.54 -18.28 42.74
N LEU A 29 -23.06 -19.48 43.09
CA LEU A 29 -21.67 -19.89 42.84
C LEU A 29 -21.40 -20.06 41.34
N THR A 30 -22.33 -20.62 40.57
CA THR A 30 -22.13 -20.79 39.11
C THR A 30 -22.17 -19.45 38.39
N VAL A 31 -23.02 -18.53 38.81
CA VAL A 31 -23.09 -17.15 38.30
C VAL A 31 -21.87 -16.36 38.77
N ALA A 32 -21.44 -16.47 40.03
CA ALA A 32 -20.20 -15.83 40.51
C ALA A 32 -18.95 -16.43 39.84
N PHE A 33 -18.91 -17.73 39.57
CA PHE A 33 -17.82 -18.39 38.85
C PHE A 33 -17.86 -18.07 37.35
N ALA A 34 -19.04 -17.93 36.75
CA ALA A 34 -19.20 -17.47 35.37
C ALA A 34 -18.87 -15.97 35.22
N ILE A 35 -19.21 -15.13 36.20
CA ILE A 35 -18.82 -13.71 36.25
C ILE A 35 -17.32 -13.59 36.51
N GLY A 36 -16.75 -14.39 37.41
CA GLY A 36 -15.31 -14.46 37.67
C GLY A 36 -14.49 -15.05 36.52
N LEU A 37 -15.11 -15.91 35.68
CA LEU A 37 -14.51 -16.40 34.42
C LEU A 37 -14.76 -15.47 33.23
N ALA A 38 -15.74 -14.56 33.31
CA ALA A 38 -16.07 -13.59 32.26
C ALA A 38 -15.43 -12.21 32.46
N THR A 39 -14.79 -11.95 33.61
CA THR A 39 -13.80 -10.88 33.71
C THR A 39 -12.55 -11.33 32.98
N ALA A 40 -12.56 -11.22 31.65
CA ALA A 40 -11.36 -11.36 30.84
C ALA A 40 -10.27 -10.49 31.49
N GLU A 41 -9.18 -11.15 31.90
CA GLU A 41 -8.08 -10.52 32.63
C GLU A 41 -7.58 -9.32 31.82
N ARG A 42 -7.97 -8.10 32.23
CA ARG A 42 -7.58 -6.87 31.56
C ARG A 42 -6.17 -6.54 32.02
N LYS A 43 -5.22 -6.54 31.07
CA LYS A 43 -3.85 -6.12 31.34
C LYS A 43 -3.59 -4.81 30.64
N VAL A 44 -2.91 -3.91 31.34
CA VAL A 44 -2.49 -2.61 30.82
C VAL A 44 -0.98 -2.67 30.68
N TYR A 45 -0.50 -2.51 29.46
CA TYR A 45 0.92 -2.42 29.14
C TYR A 45 1.26 -0.95 28.91
N THR A 46 2.26 -0.44 29.62
CA THR A 46 2.83 0.88 29.36
C THR A 46 4.17 0.67 28.69
N LEU A 47 4.19 0.81 27.37
CA LEU A 47 5.41 0.63 26.59
C LEU A 47 6.23 1.91 26.61
N LYS A 48 7.54 1.75 26.79
CA LYS A 48 8.51 2.84 26.66
C LYS A 48 8.96 2.94 25.20
N PRO A 49 9.28 4.14 24.70
CA PRO A 49 9.78 4.29 23.34
C PRO A 49 11.16 3.63 23.19
N VAL A 50 11.47 3.02 22.04
CA VAL A 50 12.70 2.20 21.86
C VAL A 50 13.95 3.06 21.68
N ALA A 51 13.78 4.19 20.99
CA ALA A 51 14.71 5.29 20.82
C ALA A 51 13.88 6.41 20.18
N ASP A 52 13.74 7.56 20.85
CA ASP A 52 12.97 8.69 20.32
C ASP A 52 13.89 9.59 19.49
N LYS A 53 14.07 9.27 18.21
CA LYS A 53 14.64 10.26 17.29
C LYS A 53 13.52 11.11 16.74
N GLY A 54 13.02 12.09 17.49
CA GLY A 54 12.12 13.04 16.86
C GLY A 54 12.94 14.00 16.01
N VAL A 55 12.89 13.79 14.70
CA VAL A 55 13.50 14.72 13.76
C VAL A 55 12.51 15.83 13.50
N THR A 56 12.83 17.02 14.00
CA THR A 56 12.17 18.23 13.53
C THR A 56 12.65 18.51 12.10
N THR A 57 11.75 18.38 11.12
CA THR A 57 12.00 18.68 9.70
C THR A 57 11.69 20.15 9.43
N GLY A 58 12.51 20.92 8.71
CA GLY A 58 12.24 22.34 8.48
C GLY A 58 12.96 22.89 7.25
N ASP A 59 12.28 23.71 6.44
CA ASP A 59 12.76 24.25 5.15
C ASP A 59 13.52 25.57 5.31
N PHE A 60 14.81 25.48 5.65
CA PHE A 60 15.67 26.64 5.61
C PHE A 60 16.39 26.70 4.26
N LYS A 61 15.95 27.62 3.38
CA LYS A 61 16.69 28.11 2.20
C LYS A 61 17.34 27.00 1.35
N GLY A 62 16.57 25.98 0.98
CA GLY A 62 17.02 25.02 -0.02
C GLY A 62 17.93 23.90 0.47
N SER A 63 18.07 23.70 1.79
CA SER A 63 18.60 22.44 2.34
C SER A 63 17.89 22.09 3.65
N LEU A 64 17.09 21.03 3.62
CA LEU A 64 16.44 20.47 4.81
C LEU A 64 17.51 19.73 5.64
N LYS A 65 17.80 20.21 6.86
CA LYS A 65 18.73 19.53 7.78
C LYS A 65 17.94 19.03 8.99
N PRO A 66 18.17 17.79 9.47
CA PRO A 66 17.70 17.40 10.79
C PRO A 66 18.19 18.44 11.81
N GLN A 67 17.29 19.03 12.62
CA GLN A 67 17.72 19.89 13.72
C GLN A 67 18.49 19.09 14.79
N ASP A 68 18.28 17.76 14.83
CA ASP A 68 19.01 16.82 15.65
C ASP A 68 19.07 15.41 15.00
N PRO A 69 20.12 15.10 14.22
CA PRO A 69 20.25 13.79 13.56
C PRO A 69 20.55 12.64 14.54
N ASP A 70 21.08 12.95 15.71
CA ASP A 70 21.42 11.94 16.72
C ASP A 70 20.20 11.47 17.51
N GLY A 71 19.10 12.23 17.48
CA GLY A 71 17.89 11.96 18.24
C GLY A 71 18.08 12.04 19.76
N LYS A 72 18.91 12.99 20.20
CA LYS A 72 19.19 13.30 21.61
C LYS A 72 18.35 14.49 22.12
N ALA A 73 17.47 15.02 21.29
CA ALA A 73 16.69 16.20 21.60
C ALA A 73 15.66 15.85 22.69
N PRO A 74 15.65 16.59 23.82
CA PRO A 74 14.66 16.38 24.87
C PRO A 74 13.24 16.80 24.45
N ILE A 75 13.14 17.56 23.35
CA ILE A 75 11.88 18.11 22.82
C ILE A 75 11.88 17.97 21.30
N VAL A 76 10.73 17.55 20.76
CA VAL A 76 10.52 17.36 19.33
C VAL A 76 9.35 18.21 18.88
N TRP A 77 9.49 18.84 17.71
CA TRP A 77 8.61 19.92 17.34
C TRP A 77 7.63 19.53 16.24
N VAL A 78 6.43 20.11 16.32
CA VAL A 78 5.40 20.05 15.30
C VAL A 78 4.97 21.47 14.97
N ALA A 79 5.03 21.80 13.68
CA ALA A 79 4.63 23.09 13.12
C ALA A 79 4.45 22.94 11.61
N GLN A 80 3.71 23.87 11.03
CA GLN A 80 3.58 24.00 9.59
C GLN A 80 3.68 25.47 9.24
N LEU A 81 4.86 25.92 8.79
CA LEU A 81 5.02 27.20 8.13
C LEU A 81 5.03 26.99 6.62
N VAL A 82 4.05 27.63 5.99
CA VAL A 82 3.83 27.75 4.55
C VAL A 82 5.16 28.19 3.92
N TRP A 83 5.74 27.35 3.07
CA TRP A 83 7.00 27.56 2.33
C TRP A 83 8.33 27.51 3.10
N TRP A 84 8.38 27.35 4.43
CA TRP A 84 9.66 27.48 5.17
C TRP A 84 9.87 26.57 6.39
N ASP A 85 8.86 25.92 6.99
CA ASP A 85 9.13 25.11 8.20
C ASP A 85 8.02 24.09 8.49
N VAL A 86 8.08 22.91 7.86
CA VAL A 86 7.14 21.81 8.16
C VAL A 86 7.79 20.81 9.09
N GLN A 87 7.48 20.92 10.38
CA GLN A 87 8.02 20.09 11.46
C GLN A 87 7.05 18.98 11.82
N GLN A 88 7.55 17.74 11.85
CA GLN A 88 6.81 16.55 12.23
C GLN A 88 7.59 15.82 13.30
N ALA A 89 6.93 15.36 14.35
CA ALA A 89 7.58 14.57 15.39
C ALA A 89 7.30 13.09 15.16
N VAL A 90 8.35 12.27 15.10
CA VAL A 90 8.26 10.81 14.95
C VAL A 90 8.57 10.13 16.27
N ILE A 91 7.77 9.11 16.64
CA ILE A 91 7.88 8.38 17.91
C ILE A 91 7.71 6.89 17.65
N LYS A 92 8.58 6.05 18.21
CA LYS A 92 8.61 4.60 17.99
C LYS A 92 8.49 3.80 19.27
N PHE A 93 7.61 2.80 19.26
CA PHE A 93 7.40 1.85 20.36
C PHE A 93 7.74 0.42 19.91
N ASP A 94 8.29 -0.38 20.83
CA ASP A 94 8.46 -1.82 20.59
C ASP A 94 7.15 -2.53 20.94
N LEU A 95 6.45 -3.01 19.92
CA LEU A 95 5.20 -3.75 20.11
C LEU A 95 5.43 -5.27 20.22
N SER A 96 6.67 -5.74 20.07
CA SER A 96 6.99 -7.17 20.10
C SER A 96 6.80 -7.81 21.49
N GLU A 97 6.76 -6.99 22.54
CA GLU A 97 6.51 -7.42 23.92
C GLU A 97 5.03 -7.74 24.22
N LEU A 98 4.10 -7.37 23.33
CA LEU A 98 2.68 -7.63 23.54
C LEU A 98 2.36 -9.15 23.49
N PRO A 99 1.63 -9.72 24.46
CA PRO A 99 1.35 -11.16 24.47
C PRO A 99 0.50 -11.62 23.28
N LYS A 100 0.98 -12.65 22.58
CA LYS A 100 0.32 -13.24 21.40
C LYS A 100 -0.99 -13.99 21.72
N ASN A 101 -1.30 -14.23 22.98
CA ASN A 101 -2.54 -14.87 23.43
C ASN A 101 -3.64 -13.86 23.84
N MET A 102 -3.38 -12.56 23.69
CA MET A 102 -4.32 -11.49 24.00
C MET A 102 -4.65 -10.69 22.73
N GLN A 103 -5.78 -9.98 22.75
CA GLN A 103 -6.20 -9.03 21.72
C GLN A 103 -6.18 -7.61 22.27
N VAL A 104 -5.86 -6.64 21.39
CA VAL A 104 -5.84 -5.22 21.73
C VAL A 104 -7.27 -4.70 21.82
N LYS A 105 -7.68 -4.28 23.02
CA LYS A 105 -8.98 -3.67 23.29
C LYS A 105 -8.93 -2.18 23.01
N LYS A 106 -7.93 -1.50 23.56
CA LYS A 106 -7.72 -0.06 23.47
C LYS A 106 -6.21 0.22 23.43
N ALA A 107 -5.79 1.18 22.63
CA ALA A 107 -4.44 1.74 22.71
C ALA A 107 -4.51 3.26 22.71
N THR A 108 -3.77 3.89 23.62
CA THR A 108 -3.73 5.34 23.77
C THR A 108 -2.29 5.82 23.79
N LEU A 109 -1.97 6.72 22.87
CA LEU A 109 -0.69 7.42 22.84
C LEU A 109 -0.81 8.66 23.74
N GLU A 110 -0.02 8.72 24.81
CA GLU A 110 0.05 9.86 25.71
C GLU A 110 1.38 10.60 25.55
N ILE A 111 1.32 11.89 25.30
CA ILE A 111 2.52 12.71 25.08
C ILE A 111 2.35 14.05 25.80
N TYR A 112 3.41 14.47 26.49
CA TYR A 112 3.44 15.72 27.22
C TYR A 112 3.90 16.87 26.31
N VAL A 113 3.15 17.98 26.33
CA VAL A 113 3.56 19.21 25.64
C VAL A 113 4.48 19.99 26.57
N ALA A 114 5.78 19.91 26.32
CA ALA A 114 6.81 20.61 27.07
C ALA A 114 6.79 22.11 26.75
N GLU A 115 6.61 22.45 25.47
CA GLU A 115 6.64 23.83 25.00
C GLU A 115 5.49 24.11 24.02
N PHE A 116 4.92 25.30 24.12
CA PHE A 116 3.87 25.79 23.23
C PHE A 116 4.20 27.24 22.91
N LYS A 117 4.69 27.47 21.69
CA LYS A 117 5.30 28.74 21.30
C LYS A 117 4.57 29.33 20.10
N GLU A 118 4.55 30.65 20.06
CA GLU A 118 4.15 31.41 18.87
C GLU A 118 5.08 31.12 17.69
N LEU A 119 4.56 31.23 16.47
CA LEU A 119 5.38 31.17 15.26
C LEU A 119 5.98 32.54 14.90
N THR A 120 5.27 33.61 15.20
CA THR A 120 5.70 34.99 15.01
C THR A 120 6.00 35.63 16.35
N ALA A 121 7.20 36.19 16.52
CA ALA A 121 7.61 36.83 17.77
C ALA A 121 6.67 38.00 18.12
N GLY A 122 6.11 37.97 19.33
CA GLY A 122 5.22 39.00 19.87
C GLY A 122 3.72 38.71 19.76
N GLU A 123 3.33 37.56 19.19
CA GLU A 123 1.93 37.11 19.13
C GLU A 123 1.67 36.01 20.17
N GLU A 124 0.49 35.96 20.78
CA GLU A 124 0.17 34.80 21.63
C GLU A 124 -0.06 33.56 20.75
N PRO A 125 0.47 32.37 21.11
CA PRO A 125 0.23 31.16 20.34
C PRO A 125 -1.25 30.77 20.40
N GLU A 126 -1.91 30.67 19.24
CA GLU A 126 -3.29 30.20 19.20
C GLU A 126 -3.36 28.67 19.21
N PRO A 127 -4.47 28.08 19.70
CA PRO A 127 -4.66 26.63 19.72
C PRO A 127 -4.43 25.98 18.35
N MET A 128 -3.58 24.95 18.34
CA MET A 128 -3.16 24.24 17.13
C MET A 128 -3.74 22.83 17.09
N LYS A 129 -4.31 22.43 15.96
CA LYS A 129 -4.68 21.03 15.75
C LYS A 129 -3.45 20.19 15.39
N VAL A 130 -3.25 19.11 16.13
CA VAL A 130 -2.19 18.11 15.89
C VAL A 130 -2.82 16.75 15.70
N ARG A 131 -2.54 16.12 14.56
CA ARG A 131 -2.96 14.76 14.25
C ARG A 131 -1.84 13.76 14.48
N VAL A 132 -2.23 12.56 14.89
CA VAL A 132 -1.38 11.38 14.91
C VAL A 132 -1.66 10.55 13.67
N VAL A 133 -0.60 10.11 13.01
CA VAL A 133 -0.67 9.25 11.83
C VAL A 133 0.23 8.03 12.00
N SER A 134 -0.14 6.90 11.40
CA SER A 134 0.67 5.69 11.43
C SER A 134 1.94 5.82 10.58
N LEU A 135 3.05 5.28 11.08
CA LEU A 135 4.28 5.09 10.30
C LEU A 135 4.40 3.62 9.88
N PRO A 136 4.29 3.32 8.57
CA PRO A 136 4.54 1.98 8.07
C PRO A 136 6.05 1.66 8.11
N PRO A 137 6.45 0.37 8.11
CA PRO A 137 7.86 -0.06 8.21
C PRO A 137 8.72 0.20 6.97
N TYR A 138 8.12 0.74 5.92
CA TYR A 138 8.76 0.98 4.62
C TYR A 138 9.33 2.38 4.49
N ASP A 139 8.91 3.26 5.39
CA ASP A 139 9.74 4.39 5.81
C ASP A 139 10.88 3.77 6.65
N ILE A 140 11.82 3.08 6.00
CA ILE A 140 13.04 2.57 6.64
C ILE A 140 13.75 3.82 7.15
N TRP A 141 13.47 4.11 8.41
CA TRP A 141 14.09 5.14 9.19
C TRP A 141 15.52 4.68 9.48
N ASP A 142 16.38 4.78 8.48
CA ASP A 142 17.81 4.78 8.73
C ASP A 142 18.14 6.15 9.28
N GLU A 143 18.43 6.19 10.57
CA GLU A 143 18.72 7.40 11.32
C GLU A 143 19.93 8.17 10.76
N ALA A 144 20.82 7.49 10.03
CA ALA A 144 21.97 8.08 9.36
C ALA A 144 21.67 8.54 7.92
N ILE A 145 20.62 8.00 7.27
CA ILE A 145 20.23 8.33 5.88
C ILE A 145 18.97 9.22 5.82
N ALA A 146 18.15 9.25 6.86
CA ALA A 146 17.02 10.16 7.10
C ALA A 146 17.49 11.62 7.33
N THR A 147 18.56 11.99 6.67
CA THR A 147 18.96 13.35 6.43
C THR A 147 18.21 13.79 5.19
N PHE A 148 17.37 14.81 5.31
CA PHE A 148 16.76 15.48 4.16
C PHE A 148 17.80 16.29 3.33
N GLN A 149 19.08 15.91 3.39
CA GLN A 149 20.22 16.70 2.97
C GLN A 149 20.54 16.63 1.47
N MET A 150 19.80 15.88 0.66
CA MET A 150 20.05 15.83 -0.79
C MET A 150 19.03 16.65 -1.59
N ARG A 151 19.13 17.98 -1.46
CA ARG A 151 18.76 18.91 -2.53
C ARG A 151 20.05 19.49 -3.10
N ASN A 152 20.55 18.87 -4.17
CA ASN A 152 21.43 19.60 -5.07
C ASN A 152 20.53 20.46 -5.96
N GLU A 153 20.86 21.72 -6.24
CA GLU A 153 20.04 22.63 -7.07
C GLU A 153 19.73 22.08 -8.48
N ARG A 154 20.41 21.00 -8.88
CA ARG A 154 20.32 20.35 -10.20
C ARG A 154 19.64 18.98 -10.18
N ASP A 155 19.31 18.43 -9.01
CA ASP A 155 18.72 17.10 -8.88
C ASP A 155 17.28 17.20 -8.35
N ASN A 156 16.33 16.67 -9.13
CA ASN A 156 14.98 16.42 -8.64
C ASN A 156 15.02 15.35 -7.55
N TRP A 157 14.21 15.56 -6.51
CA TRP A 157 14.01 14.68 -5.38
C TRP A 157 13.95 13.20 -5.78
N SER A 158 14.81 12.36 -5.22
CA SER A 158 14.70 10.90 -5.32
C SER A 158 15.25 10.25 -4.05
N GLY A 159 14.35 9.94 -3.11
CA GLY A 159 14.66 9.24 -1.86
C GLY A 159 14.65 10.16 -0.64
N GLY A 160 13.77 9.86 0.33
CA GLY A 160 13.79 10.50 1.66
C GLY A 160 12.51 11.22 2.09
N GLU A 161 11.44 11.25 1.27
CA GLU A 161 10.14 11.56 1.85
C GLU A 161 9.67 10.39 2.69
N LEU A 162 9.33 10.67 3.95
CA LEU A 162 8.32 9.90 4.64
C LEU A 162 7.10 9.82 3.72
N HIS A 163 6.74 8.63 3.24
CA HIS A 163 5.69 8.46 2.24
C HIS A 163 4.32 8.73 2.87
N LYS A 164 3.94 10.01 2.97
CA LYS A 164 2.69 10.47 3.61
C LYS A 164 1.44 9.84 3.00
N SER A 165 1.51 9.36 1.76
CA SER A 165 0.38 8.77 1.04
C SER A 165 -0.15 7.47 1.67
N ILE A 166 0.65 6.79 2.49
CA ILE A 166 0.26 5.57 3.22
C ILE A 166 -0.03 5.79 4.70
N TRP A 167 0.12 7.03 5.17
CA TRP A 167 -0.10 7.35 6.56
C TRP A 167 -1.60 7.43 6.84
N LYS A 168 -2.08 6.59 7.76
CA LYS A 168 -3.47 6.63 8.22
C LYS A 168 -3.56 7.66 9.33
N VAL A 169 -4.41 8.66 9.17
CA VAL A 169 -4.77 9.55 10.27
C VAL A 169 -5.54 8.73 11.30
N LEU A 170 -5.00 8.64 12.52
CA LEU A 170 -5.55 7.82 13.59
C LEU A 170 -6.48 8.64 14.49
N ASP A 171 -6.02 9.83 14.89
CA ASP A 171 -6.77 10.75 15.74
C ASP A 171 -6.20 12.18 15.65
N THR A 172 -6.97 13.18 16.04
CA THR A 172 -6.58 14.61 16.07
C THR A 172 -6.93 15.23 17.42
N GLN A 173 -6.02 16.03 17.97
CA GLN A 173 -6.22 16.79 19.20
C GLN A 173 -5.94 18.28 18.99
N THR A 174 -6.64 19.16 19.71
CA THR A 174 -6.33 20.60 19.74
C THR A 174 -5.41 20.90 20.92
N ILE A 175 -4.19 21.30 20.63
CA ILE A 175 -3.17 21.71 21.60
C ILE A 175 -3.31 23.20 21.86
N ALA A 176 -3.48 23.60 23.11
CA ALA A 176 -3.77 24.99 23.49
C ALA A 176 -2.79 25.57 24.52
N LYS A 177 -1.97 24.72 25.15
CA LYS A 177 -0.97 25.15 26.14
C LYS A 177 0.08 24.07 26.39
N SER A 178 1.22 24.49 26.91
CA SER A 178 2.24 23.62 27.49
C SER A 178 1.85 23.14 28.89
N GLY A 179 2.59 22.17 29.42
CA GLY A 179 2.38 21.67 30.78
C GLY A 179 1.32 20.58 30.90
N VAL A 180 0.85 20.02 29.78
CA VAL A 180 -0.33 19.14 29.73
C VAL A 180 -0.03 17.86 28.95
N TRP A 181 -0.61 16.75 29.43
CA TRP A 181 -0.68 15.49 28.71
C TRP A 181 -1.84 15.49 27.72
N TYR A 182 -1.51 15.22 26.46
CA TYR A 182 -2.50 14.97 25.41
C TYR A 182 -2.54 13.48 25.09
N ARG A 183 -3.71 13.02 24.65
CA ARG A 183 -4.03 11.60 24.44
C ARG A 183 -4.64 11.42 23.07
N TRP A 184 -4.09 10.51 22.27
CA TRP A 184 -4.64 10.12 20.98
C TRP A 184 -5.08 8.66 21.01
N ASP A 185 -6.24 8.37 20.40
CA ASP A 185 -6.67 6.99 20.16
C ASP A 185 -5.88 6.39 18.98
N VAL A 186 -5.08 5.36 19.26
CA VAL A 186 -4.30 4.62 18.25
C VAL A 186 -4.68 3.15 18.24
N THR A 187 -5.84 2.82 18.78
CA THR A 187 -6.32 1.44 19.01
C THR A 187 -6.29 0.62 17.73
N GLU A 188 -6.79 1.16 16.63
CA GLU A 188 -6.91 0.41 15.38
C GLU A 188 -5.54 0.04 14.82
N ALA A 189 -4.61 1.00 14.74
CA ALA A 189 -3.26 0.75 14.21
C ALA A 189 -2.49 -0.27 15.06
N VAL A 190 -2.54 -0.17 16.39
CA VAL A 190 -1.87 -1.12 17.30
C VAL A 190 -2.53 -2.49 17.22
N ARG A 191 -3.86 -2.57 17.10
CA ARG A 191 -4.60 -3.83 16.95
C ARG A 191 -4.27 -4.52 15.63
N GLU A 192 -4.33 -3.79 14.52
CA GLU A 192 -3.99 -4.33 13.20
C GLU A 192 -2.54 -4.79 13.15
N HIS A 193 -1.63 -4.07 13.81
CA HIS A 193 -0.25 -4.49 13.96
C HIS A 193 -0.08 -5.78 14.75
N HIS A 194 -0.70 -5.84 15.92
CA HIS A 194 -0.66 -7.02 16.80
C HIS A 194 -1.27 -8.26 16.14
N GLU A 195 -2.25 -8.07 15.26
CA GLU A 195 -2.88 -9.12 14.48
C GLU A 195 -2.12 -9.48 13.19
N GLY A 196 -1.01 -8.82 12.89
CA GLY A 196 -0.22 -9.04 11.67
C GLY A 196 -0.87 -8.52 10.38
N ARG A 197 -1.94 -7.71 10.50
CA ARG A 197 -2.67 -7.14 9.36
C ARG A 197 -2.09 -5.83 8.86
N PHE A 198 -1.32 -5.15 9.70
CA PHE A 198 -0.66 -3.89 9.39
C PHE A 198 0.76 -3.90 9.96
N ALA A 199 1.72 -3.30 9.29
CA ALA A 199 3.02 -3.12 9.89
C ALA A 199 3.12 -1.68 10.40
N LEU A 200 3.49 -1.52 11.67
CA LEU A 200 3.54 -0.24 12.37
C LEU A 200 4.94 -0.08 12.95
N SER A 201 5.69 0.87 12.42
CA SER A 201 7.04 1.21 12.92
C SER A 201 7.05 2.38 13.89
N GLY A 202 5.92 3.07 14.04
CA GLY A 202 5.78 4.17 14.96
C GLY A 202 4.61 5.07 14.61
N PHE A 203 4.63 6.27 15.16
CA PHE A 203 3.64 7.31 14.94
C PHE A 203 4.35 8.60 14.53
N ALA A 204 3.74 9.34 13.62
CA ALA A 204 4.10 10.73 13.36
C ALA A 204 3.02 11.68 13.90
N LEU A 205 3.46 12.79 14.45
CA LEU A 205 2.64 13.93 14.85
C LEU A 205 2.79 15.00 13.78
N GLN A 206 1.67 15.50 13.29
CA GLN A 206 1.62 16.53 12.25
C GLN A 206 0.65 17.64 12.63
N ALA A 207 0.92 18.84 12.15
CA ALA A 207 -0.07 19.88 12.06
C ALA A 207 -1.28 19.38 11.24
N ASP A 208 -2.50 19.50 11.76
CA ASP A 208 -3.72 19.09 11.05
C ASP A 208 -4.33 20.27 10.30
N TYR A 209 -3.56 20.79 9.33
CA TYR A 209 -3.99 21.89 8.48
C TYR A 209 -3.99 21.38 7.03
N PRO A 210 -5.09 21.62 6.30
CA PRO A 210 -5.21 21.09 4.96
C PRO A 210 -4.17 21.74 4.05
N MET A 211 -3.44 20.91 3.29
CA MET A 211 -2.62 21.38 2.19
C MET A 211 -3.52 21.60 0.97
N ASN A 212 -4.28 22.70 0.99
CA ASN A 212 -5.20 23.02 -0.11
C ASN A 212 -4.43 23.67 -1.24
N HIS A 213 -4.01 22.89 -2.23
CA HIS A 213 -3.21 23.35 -3.37
C HIS A 213 -1.88 24.02 -2.95
N TRP A 214 -0.85 23.93 -3.77
CA TRP A 214 0.45 24.51 -3.43
C TRP A 214 0.41 26.03 -3.21
N GLY A 215 -0.70 26.74 -3.51
CA GLY A 215 -0.87 28.17 -3.32
C GLY A 215 -1.56 28.64 -2.03
N ASP A 216 -2.39 27.82 -1.39
CA ASP A 216 -3.21 28.21 -0.21
C ASP A 216 -2.85 27.37 1.03
N LEU A 217 -1.56 27.09 1.22
CA LEU A 217 -1.10 26.50 2.47
C LEU A 217 -1.43 27.49 3.60
N THR A 218 -2.03 26.99 4.69
CA THR A 218 -2.24 27.76 5.92
C THR A 218 -1.10 27.47 6.89
N ASN A 219 -0.54 28.52 7.49
CA ASN A 219 0.41 28.37 8.58
C ASN A 219 -0.33 27.70 9.74
N SER A 220 0.32 26.82 10.48
CA SER A 220 -0.12 26.53 11.84
C SER A 220 -0.11 27.85 12.63
N PRO A 221 -0.95 28.00 13.65
CA PRO A 221 -0.95 29.20 14.49
C PRO A 221 0.14 29.17 15.57
N ALA A 222 0.73 27.99 15.83
CA ALA A 222 1.73 27.80 16.86
C ALA A 222 2.78 26.75 16.45
N ARG A 223 3.83 26.64 17.29
CA ARG A 223 4.84 25.58 17.30
C ARG A 223 4.66 24.78 18.59
N VAL A 224 4.47 23.47 18.46
CA VAL A 224 4.24 22.56 19.61
C VAL A 224 5.47 21.70 19.85
N GLY A 225 6.06 21.79 21.04
CA GLY A 225 7.20 20.99 21.48
C GLY A 225 6.75 19.88 22.42
N PHE A 226 6.93 18.63 21.99
CA PHE A 226 6.60 17.44 22.76
C PHE A 226 7.83 16.88 23.47
N ALA A 227 7.69 16.45 24.72
CA ALA A 227 8.77 15.79 25.45
C ALA A 227 9.10 14.43 24.81
N THR A 228 10.39 14.08 24.78
CA THR A 228 10.89 12.77 24.32
C THR A 228 11.41 11.92 25.48
N ARG A 229 11.85 10.70 25.18
CA ARG A 229 12.64 9.86 26.09
C ARG A 229 13.97 10.50 26.53
N GLU A 230 14.48 11.50 25.82
CA GLU A 230 15.72 12.20 26.19
C GLU A 230 15.45 13.41 27.09
N HIS A 231 14.18 13.66 27.44
CA HIS A 231 13.82 14.71 28.39
C HIS A 231 14.45 14.45 29.77
N PRO A 232 14.95 15.47 30.50
CA PRO A 232 15.61 15.27 31.79
C PRO A 232 14.68 14.75 32.90
N ASP A 233 13.37 14.96 32.78
CA ASP A 233 12.37 14.40 33.70
C ASP A 233 11.69 13.17 33.07
N GLU A 234 12.02 11.99 33.59
CA GLU A 234 11.47 10.71 33.15
C GLU A 234 9.94 10.61 33.28
N LYS A 235 9.33 11.42 34.15
CA LYS A 235 7.86 11.41 34.31
C LYS A 235 7.16 11.90 33.05
N LEU A 236 7.87 12.69 32.22
CA LEU A 236 7.37 13.36 31.02
C LEU A 236 7.56 12.53 29.73
N TYR A 237 8.13 11.33 29.82
CA TYR A 237 8.35 10.47 28.65
C TYR A 237 7.04 10.07 27.95
N PRO A 238 7.02 10.02 26.61
CA PRO A 238 5.90 9.48 25.85
C PRO A 238 5.53 8.08 26.32
N LYS A 239 4.23 7.78 26.33
CA LYS A 239 3.70 6.48 26.76
C LYS A 239 2.75 5.96 25.71
N LEU A 240 2.89 4.69 25.37
CA LEU A 240 1.84 3.95 24.68
C LEU A 240 1.18 3.01 25.69
N ILE A 241 -0.07 3.30 26.02
CA ILE A 241 -0.87 2.53 26.96
C ILE A 241 -1.74 1.58 26.16
N VAL A 242 -1.46 0.28 26.23
CA VAL A 242 -2.19 -0.76 25.52
C VAL A 242 -2.98 -1.60 26.52
N GLU A 243 -4.29 -1.52 26.42
CA GLU A 243 -5.20 -2.39 27.16
C GLU A 243 -5.52 -3.62 26.31
N MET A 244 -5.28 -4.79 26.89
CA MET A 244 -5.51 -6.06 26.23
C MET A 244 -6.45 -6.94 27.03
N GLU A 245 -7.13 -7.83 26.32
CA GLU A 245 -7.97 -8.87 26.91
C GLU A 245 -7.63 -10.24 26.30
N LEU A 246 -7.89 -11.32 27.03
CA LEU A 246 -7.64 -12.67 26.53
C LEU A 246 -8.43 -12.94 25.25
N LEU A 247 -7.79 -13.59 24.28
CA LEU A 247 -8.49 -14.07 23.09
C LEU A 247 -9.60 -15.04 23.51
N PRO A 248 -10.79 -14.97 22.86
CA PRO A 248 -11.82 -15.98 23.06
C PRO A 248 -11.27 -17.39 22.82
N LYS A 249 -11.64 -18.34 23.68
CA LYS A 249 -11.15 -19.72 23.60
C LYS A 249 -11.37 -20.28 22.19
N GLY A 250 -10.30 -20.74 21.55
CA GLY A 250 -10.32 -21.29 20.18
C GLY A 250 -9.95 -20.28 19.08
N LYS A 251 -9.92 -18.98 19.37
CA LYS A 251 -9.31 -17.99 18.48
C LYS A 251 -7.80 -17.96 18.67
N LYS A 252 -7.07 -17.92 17.56
CA LYS A 252 -5.63 -17.63 17.51
C LYS A 252 -5.48 -16.35 16.72
N LEU A 253 -4.51 -15.51 17.10
CA LEU A 253 -4.07 -14.45 16.19
C LEU A 253 -3.57 -15.10 14.89
N PRO A 254 -3.69 -14.40 13.75
CA PRO A 254 -3.01 -14.80 12.53
C PRO A 254 -1.54 -15.12 12.83
N LYS A 255 -1.04 -16.24 12.29
CA LYS A 255 0.37 -16.65 12.49
C LYS A 255 1.35 -15.81 11.69
N GLU A 256 0.86 -14.97 10.78
CA GLU A 256 1.71 -14.20 9.89
C GLU A 256 2.44 -13.15 10.72
N GLN A 257 3.77 -13.24 10.73
CA GLN A 257 4.59 -12.16 11.23
C GLN A 257 4.34 -10.95 10.33
N PRO A 258 4.18 -9.74 10.90
CA PRO A 258 4.09 -8.57 10.08
C PRO A 258 5.35 -8.52 9.20
N PRO A 259 5.19 -8.26 7.90
CA PRO A 259 6.27 -8.07 6.94
C PRO A 259 7.33 -7.10 7.47
N THR A 260 8.58 -7.55 7.58
CA THR A 260 9.69 -6.72 8.06
C THR A 260 10.34 -5.88 6.96
N HIS A 261 10.04 -6.19 5.69
CA HIS A 261 10.54 -5.48 4.51
C HIS A 261 9.40 -5.29 3.50
N PRO A 262 9.36 -4.20 2.70
CA PRO A 262 8.26 -3.96 1.77
C PRO A 262 8.08 -5.07 0.73
N SER A 263 9.19 -5.63 0.25
CA SER A 263 9.17 -6.77 -0.69
C SER A 263 8.61 -8.06 -0.08
N GLN A 264 8.50 -8.14 1.25
CA GLN A 264 7.82 -9.25 1.93
C GLN A 264 6.31 -9.04 2.02
N LEU A 265 5.83 -7.80 1.86
CA LEU A 265 4.41 -7.53 1.77
C LEU A 265 3.84 -7.87 0.43
N LEU A 266 4.43 -7.30 -0.63
CA LEU A 266 3.85 -7.46 -1.95
C LEU A 266 4.35 -8.78 -2.51
N ARG A 267 3.47 -9.79 -2.50
CA ARG A 267 3.74 -11.07 -3.15
C ARG A 267 4.11 -10.79 -4.60
N MET A 268 5.21 -11.37 -5.03
CA MET A 268 5.58 -11.42 -6.43
C MET A 268 4.45 -12.03 -7.25
N PRO A 269 4.16 -11.48 -8.43
CA PRO A 269 3.10 -12.01 -9.27
C PRO A 269 3.52 -13.41 -9.72
N LYS A 270 2.58 -14.36 -9.68
CA LYS A 270 2.81 -15.75 -10.10
C LYS A 270 1.82 -16.15 -11.18
N PRO A 271 2.24 -16.97 -12.16
CA PRO A 271 1.32 -17.49 -13.15
C PRO A 271 0.26 -18.40 -12.49
N PRO A 272 -0.94 -18.49 -13.07
CA PRO A 272 -1.35 -17.81 -14.29
C PRO A 272 -1.58 -16.31 -14.08
N TYR A 273 -1.17 -15.47 -15.02
CA TYR A 273 -1.35 -14.02 -14.96
C TYR A 273 -2.68 -13.61 -15.58
N VAL A 274 -3.56 -12.99 -14.81
CA VAL A 274 -4.74 -12.28 -15.32
C VAL A 274 -4.50 -10.81 -15.00
N ILE A 275 -3.95 -10.10 -15.99
CA ILE A 275 -3.41 -8.76 -15.83
C ILE A 275 -4.42 -7.72 -16.31
N TRP A 276 -4.55 -6.63 -15.54
CA TRP A 276 -5.31 -5.48 -15.96
C TRP A 276 -4.50 -4.20 -15.92
N TYR A 277 -4.70 -3.38 -16.94
CA TYR A 277 -4.27 -2.00 -16.97
C TYR A 277 -5.48 -1.07 -16.89
N GLN A 278 -5.47 -0.13 -15.95
CA GLN A 278 -6.51 0.87 -15.72
C GLN A 278 -7.91 0.25 -15.57
N CYS A 279 -8.04 -0.86 -14.81
CA CYS A 279 -9.35 -1.49 -14.62
C CYS A 279 -10.23 -0.65 -13.69
N PRO A 280 -11.38 -0.15 -14.17
CA PRO A 280 -12.27 0.66 -13.36
C PRO A 280 -13.12 -0.13 -12.35
N PHE A 281 -13.16 -1.46 -12.49
CA PHE A 281 -14.00 -2.35 -11.69
C PHE A 281 -13.18 -3.43 -10.99
N LEU A 282 -11.94 -3.10 -10.59
CA LEU A 282 -11.04 -4.03 -9.89
C LEU A 282 -11.70 -4.63 -8.63
N ASP A 283 -12.57 -3.85 -7.99
CA ASP A 283 -13.42 -4.22 -6.86
C ASP A 283 -14.45 -5.29 -7.14
N ASP A 284 -14.75 -5.63 -8.40
CA ASP A 284 -15.72 -6.64 -8.79
C ASP A 284 -15.07 -7.92 -9.37
N MET A 285 -13.77 -7.85 -9.69
CA MET A 285 -13.01 -8.93 -10.31
C MET A 285 -12.67 -10.09 -9.37
N ARG A 286 -12.79 -11.33 -9.84
CA ARG A 286 -12.48 -12.51 -9.03
C ARG A 286 -11.15 -13.17 -9.39
N HIS A 287 -10.70 -13.06 -10.63
CA HIS A 287 -9.56 -13.83 -11.12
C HIS A 287 -8.35 -12.95 -11.47
N CYS A 288 -8.54 -11.64 -11.63
CA CYS A 288 -7.46 -10.67 -11.66
C CYS A 288 -6.52 -10.90 -10.49
N ASN A 289 -5.23 -11.05 -10.79
CA ASN A 289 -4.19 -11.21 -9.79
C ASN A 289 -2.98 -10.30 -10.05
N VAL A 290 -3.01 -9.49 -11.11
CA VAL A 290 -2.02 -8.44 -11.37
C VAL A 290 -2.72 -7.15 -11.82
N ASP A 291 -2.48 -6.06 -11.09
CA ASP A 291 -2.82 -4.69 -11.52
C ASP A 291 -1.54 -4.00 -12.02
N ALA A 292 -1.49 -3.70 -13.31
CA ALA A 292 -0.33 -3.13 -14.00
C ALA A 292 -0.41 -1.60 -14.15
N SER A 293 -1.27 -0.92 -13.40
CA SER A 293 -1.58 0.50 -13.58
C SER A 293 -1.49 1.34 -12.31
N VAL A 294 -0.88 0.81 -11.25
CA VAL A 294 -0.90 1.48 -9.96
C VAL A 294 0.01 2.70 -9.98
N GLY A 295 -0.54 3.86 -9.63
CA GLY A 295 0.21 5.10 -9.44
C GLY A 295 0.55 5.43 -7.97
N SER A 296 0.09 4.62 -7.01
CA SER A 296 0.38 4.86 -5.59
C SER A 296 0.59 3.57 -4.78
N ILE A 297 1.59 3.60 -3.88
CA ILE A 297 1.96 2.43 -3.08
C ILE A 297 0.84 2.03 -2.10
N ARG A 298 0.02 3.00 -1.66
CA ARG A 298 -1.18 2.74 -0.87
C ARG A 298 -2.13 1.78 -1.59
N TRP A 299 -2.47 2.09 -2.83
CA TRP A 299 -3.34 1.24 -3.64
C TRP A 299 -2.72 -0.15 -3.88
N ALA A 300 -1.39 -0.22 -4.03
CA ALA A 300 -0.68 -1.49 -4.13
C ALA A 300 -0.88 -2.37 -2.89
N PHE A 301 -0.84 -1.81 -1.68
CA PHE A 301 -1.10 -2.56 -0.45
C PHE A 301 -2.57 -2.97 -0.29
N GLU A 302 -3.51 -2.09 -0.63
CA GLU A 302 -4.95 -2.39 -0.59
C GLU A 302 -5.29 -3.56 -1.55
N ASN A 303 -4.73 -3.55 -2.76
CA ASN A 303 -4.82 -4.66 -3.70
C ASN A 303 -4.15 -5.93 -3.18
N HIS A 304 -2.99 -5.78 -2.53
CA HIS A 304 -2.26 -6.91 -1.99
C HIS A 304 -3.02 -7.69 -0.92
N ALA A 305 -3.68 -6.97 -0.02
CA ALA A 305 -4.55 -7.57 1.00
C ALA A 305 -5.68 -8.42 0.38
N ARG A 306 -6.06 -8.09 -0.85
CA ARG A 306 -7.03 -8.81 -1.67
C ARG A 306 -6.36 -9.80 -2.63
N GLY A 307 -5.12 -10.22 -2.39
CA GLY A 307 -4.43 -11.19 -3.25
C GLY A 307 -4.13 -10.74 -4.69
N ILE A 308 -4.21 -9.44 -4.98
CA ILE A 308 -3.83 -8.84 -6.27
C ILE A 308 -2.44 -8.24 -6.12
N THR A 309 -1.50 -8.62 -6.98
CA THR A 309 -0.18 -8.00 -7.01
C THR A 309 -0.22 -6.74 -7.87
N SER A 310 0.16 -5.60 -7.29
CA SER A 310 0.24 -4.34 -8.03
C SER A 310 1.66 -4.04 -8.49
N LEU A 311 1.78 -3.64 -9.75
CA LEU A 311 3.01 -3.15 -10.36
C LEU A 311 2.90 -1.63 -10.53
N MET A 312 3.99 -0.93 -10.23
CA MET A 312 4.06 0.52 -10.45
C MET A 312 4.09 0.80 -11.96
N TRP A 313 3.19 1.65 -12.43
CA TRP A 313 3.24 2.08 -13.82
C TRP A 313 4.42 3.04 -14.04
N VAL A 314 5.18 2.82 -15.11
CA VAL A 314 6.31 3.67 -15.50
C VAL A 314 6.37 3.83 -17.00
N TYR A 315 6.97 4.92 -17.46
CA TYR A 315 7.23 5.12 -18.88
C TYR A 315 8.44 4.30 -19.36
N GLY A 316 8.30 3.75 -20.56
CA GLY A 316 9.34 3.14 -21.36
C GLY A 316 9.99 4.14 -22.34
N PRO A 317 10.57 3.65 -23.45
CA PRO A 317 11.34 4.48 -24.37
C PRO A 317 10.57 5.60 -25.07
N ASN A 318 9.26 5.49 -25.29
CA ASN A 318 8.43 6.54 -25.90
C ASN A 318 7.87 7.54 -24.86
N LEU A 319 8.70 7.89 -23.88
CA LEU A 319 8.35 8.89 -22.87
C LEU A 319 8.33 10.31 -23.49
N TYR A 320 7.35 11.13 -23.10
CA TYR A 320 7.19 12.49 -23.63
C TYR A 320 8.00 13.52 -22.83
N GLY A 321 8.92 14.24 -23.49
CA GLY A 321 9.43 15.56 -23.07
C GLY A 321 10.32 15.65 -21.82
N GLU A 322 10.05 14.86 -20.78
CA GLU A 322 10.66 15.00 -19.45
C GLU A 322 12.02 14.30 -19.29
N ALA A 323 12.36 13.37 -20.21
CA ALA A 323 13.66 12.68 -20.18
C ALA A 323 14.69 13.13 -21.21
N LYS A 324 14.52 14.32 -21.80
CA LYS A 324 15.49 14.88 -22.78
C LYS A 324 16.95 14.78 -22.34
N ASP A 325 17.21 15.01 -21.06
CA ASP A 325 18.57 14.99 -20.49
C ASP A 325 18.85 13.77 -19.60
N TRP A 326 18.04 12.72 -19.69
CA TRP A 326 18.29 11.52 -18.89
C TRP A 326 19.37 10.66 -19.52
N ASN A 327 20.20 10.09 -18.64
CA ASN A 327 21.18 9.08 -18.98
C ASN A 327 20.81 7.76 -18.27
N VAL A 328 21.60 6.71 -18.51
CA VAL A 328 21.41 5.39 -17.89
C VAL A 328 21.26 5.49 -16.38
N GLU A 329 22.12 6.25 -15.69
CA GLU A 329 22.08 6.33 -14.22
C GLU A 329 20.82 7.01 -13.69
N LYS A 330 20.26 7.98 -14.43
CA LYS A 330 18.98 8.59 -14.06
C LYS A 330 17.82 7.60 -14.24
N PHE A 331 17.82 6.79 -15.30
CA PHE A 331 16.86 5.70 -15.46
C PHE A 331 17.01 4.62 -14.37
N VAL A 332 18.24 4.24 -14.01
CA VAL A 332 18.50 3.30 -12.92
C VAL A 332 17.91 3.82 -11.62
N ARG A 333 18.21 5.07 -11.24
CA ARG A 333 17.65 5.69 -10.02
C ARG A 333 16.12 5.74 -10.06
N TYR A 334 15.54 6.13 -11.19
CA TYR A 334 14.10 6.21 -11.35
C TYR A 334 13.42 4.85 -11.11
N TYR A 335 13.82 3.80 -11.83
CA TYR A 335 13.20 2.47 -11.68
C TYR A 335 13.55 1.81 -10.33
N ALA A 336 14.79 1.94 -9.85
CA ALA A 336 15.22 1.41 -8.55
C ALA A 336 14.46 2.04 -7.38
N SER A 337 14.07 3.31 -7.50
CA SER A 337 13.31 3.99 -6.45
C SER A 337 12.00 3.27 -6.12
N TYR A 338 11.38 2.58 -7.08
CA TYR A 338 10.14 1.84 -6.85
C TYR A 338 10.39 0.51 -6.12
N ALA A 339 11.50 -0.16 -6.42
CA ALA A 339 11.93 -1.33 -5.63
C ALA A 339 12.22 -0.93 -4.18
N GLN A 340 12.88 0.22 -3.97
CA GLN A 340 13.18 0.77 -2.65
C GLN A 340 11.91 1.21 -1.88
N GLN A 341 10.93 1.79 -2.59
CA GLN A 341 9.60 2.10 -2.05
C GLN A 341 8.77 0.87 -1.74
N GLY A 342 9.19 -0.29 -2.26
CA GLY A 342 8.61 -1.57 -1.89
C GLY A 342 7.60 -2.17 -2.84
N TYR A 343 7.48 -1.63 -4.05
CA TYR A 343 6.68 -2.24 -5.08
C TYR A 343 7.19 -3.66 -5.40
N ALA A 344 6.28 -4.59 -5.70
CA ALA A 344 6.66 -5.92 -6.20
C ALA A 344 7.35 -5.83 -7.57
N GLY A 345 7.11 -4.74 -8.30
CA GLY A 345 7.63 -4.57 -9.64
C GLY A 345 7.14 -3.30 -10.33
N ILE A 346 7.56 -3.14 -11.58
CA ILE A 346 7.08 -2.12 -12.51
C ILE A 346 6.35 -2.76 -13.69
N ALA A 347 5.36 -2.04 -14.20
CA ALA A 347 4.75 -2.25 -15.50
C ALA A 347 5.14 -1.07 -16.40
N MET A 348 6.10 -1.31 -17.28
CA MET A 348 6.60 -0.31 -18.21
C MET A 348 5.68 -0.23 -19.42
N ASP A 349 5.15 0.94 -19.68
CA ASP A 349 4.33 1.24 -20.83
C ASP A 349 5.17 1.82 -21.97
N GLU A 350 4.60 1.97 -23.17
CA GLU A 350 5.21 2.76 -24.25
C GLU A 350 6.55 2.20 -24.79
N TRP A 351 6.72 0.87 -24.82
CA TRP A 351 7.78 0.23 -25.63
C TRP A 351 7.29 -0.02 -27.05
N ASN A 352 7.06 1.07 -27.78
CA ASN A 352 6.48 1.06 -29.13
C ASN A 352 7.35 1.74 -30.19
N VAL A 353 8.65 1.90 -29.90
CA VAL A 353 9.67 2.45 -30.79
C VAL A 353 10.71 1.40 -31.17
N GLY A 354 11.40 1.63 -32.28
CA GLY A 354 12.47 0.76 -32.77
C GLY A 354 13.75 0.83 -31.92
N ASP A 355 14.66 -0.12 -32.16
CA ASP A 355 15.97 -0.19 -31.48
C ASP A 355 16.88 1.02 -31.79
N ASP A 356 16.57 1.77 -32.84
CA ASP A 356 17.23 3.02 -33.23
C ASP A 356 16.81 4.23 -32.38
N HIS A 357 15.76 4.11 -31.57
CA HIS A 357 15.34 5.16 -30.67
C HIS A 357 16.40 5.40 -29.57
N PRO A 358 16.82 6.65 -29.30
CA PRO A 358 17.96 6.95 -28.44
C PRO A 358 17.83 6.43 -27.00
N TYR A 359 16.60 6.32 -26.48
CA TYR A 359 16.38 5.80 -25.12
C TYR A 359 16.34 4.28 -25.00
N VAL A 360 16.11 3.53 -26.08
CA VAL A 360 16.07 2.06 -26.03
C VAL A 360 17.37 1.47 -25.46
N PRO A 361 18.58 1.81 -25.96
CA PRO A 361 19.81 1.27 -25.39
C PRO A 361 20.04 1.72 -23.94
N MET A 362 19.68 2.96 -23.60
CA MET A 362 19.85 3.48 -22.24
C MET A 362 18.94 2.79 -21.22
N ILE A 363 17.66 2.63 -21.56
CA ILE A 363 16.68 1.93 -20.71
C ILE A 363 17.03 0.45 -20.63
N ALA A 364 17.42 -0.20 -21.73
CA ALA A 364 17.86 -1.58 -21.71
C ALA A 364 19.04 -1.82 -20.75
N GLU A 365 20.04 -0.92 -20.74
CA GLU A 365 21.13 -0.97 -19.77
C GLU A 365 20.63 -0.71 -18.33
N ALA A 366 19.74 0.26 -18.15
CA ALA A 366 19.17 0.57 -16.84
C ALA A 366 18.38 -0.60 -16.25
N LEU A 367 17.54 -1.27 -17.05
CA LEU A 367 16.78 -2.45 -16.63
C LEU A 367 17.69 -3.59 -16.18
N ARG A 368 18.79 -3.85 -16.91
CA ARG A 368 19.81 -4.83 -16.48
C ARG A 368 20.42 -4.48 -15.13
N LYS A 369 20.83 -3.22 -14.95
CA LYS A 369 21.42 -2.73 -13.70
C LYS A 369 20.43 -2.84 -12.53
N VAL A 370 19.18 -2.45 -12.74
CA VAL A 370 18.12 -2.53 -11.72
C VAL A 370 17.84 -3.99 -11.37
N LYS A 371 17.71 -4.88 -12.35
CA LYS A 371 17.50 -6.31 -12.09
C LYS A 371 18.69 -6.95 -11.37
N ALA A 372 19.92 -6.53 -11.69
CA ALA A 372 21.11 -6.99 -10.97
C ALA A 372 21.12 -6.53 -9.50
N GLN A 373 20.65 -5.30 -9.22
CA GLN A 373 20.53 -4.77 -7.85
C GLN A 373 19.36 -5.37 -7.08
N PHE A 374 18.24 -5.64 -7.77
CA PHE A 374 17.00 -6.16 -7.21
C PHE A 374 16.53 -7.38 -8.02
N PRO A 375 17.13 -8.57 -7.84
CA PRO A 375 16.81 -9.76 -8.64
C PRO A 375 15.33 -10.17 -8.58
N GLU A 376 14.71 -9.95 -7.41
CA GLU A 376 13.30 -10.23 -7.17
C GLU A 376 12.36 -9.12 -7.64
N PHE A 377 12.83 -8.03 -8.27
CA PHE A 377 11.93 -6.97 -8.75
C PHE A 377 11.27 -7.38 -10.07
N PHE A 378 9.95 -7.48 -10.11
CA PHE A 378 9.22 -7.92 -11.30
C PHE A 378 9.16 -6.81 -12.36
N ILE A 379 9.59 -7.09 -13.57
CA ILE A 379 9.54 -6.12 -14.67
C ILE A 379 8.66 -6.69 -15.77
N ALA A 380 7.46 -6.13 -15.90
CA ALA A 380 6.58 -6.35 -17.04
C ALA A 380 6.69 -5.18 -18.02
N VAL A 381 6.68 -5.46 -19.31
CA VAL A 381 6.77 -4.41 -20.35
C VAL A 381 5.65 -4.61 -21.35
N TRP A 382 4.86 -3.55 -21.54
CA TRP A 382 3.93 -3.39 -22.63
C TRP A 382 4.72 -3.03 -23.88
N VAL A 383 4.62 -3.91 -24.88
CA VAL A 383 5.42 -3.83 -26.10
C VAL A 383 4.52 -4.03 -27.31
N THR A 384 4.65 -3.14 -28.30
CA THR A 384 3.98 -3.35 -29.58
C THR A 384 4.77 -4.38 -30.39
N GLU A 385 5.90 -4.02 -30.96
CA GLU A 385 6.76 -4.92 -31.73
C GLU A 385 7.96 -5.39 -30.90
N PRO A 386 8.08 -6.69 -30.55
CA PRO A 386 9.21 -7.19 -29.76
C PRO A 386 10.52 -7.13 -30.55
N THR A 387 11.24 -6.02 -30.48
CA THR A 387 12.51 -5.80 -31.20
C THR A 387 13.64 -6.72 -30.72
N PRO A 388 14.74 -6.90 -31.49
CA PRO A 388 15.90 -7.67 -31.05
C PRO A 388 16.44 -7.29 -29.67
N VAL A 389 16.59 -6.01 -29.36
CA VAL A 389 17.04 -5.57 -28.01
C VAL A 389 16.05 -6.00 -26.94
N PHE A 390 14.75 -5.78 -27.14
CA PHE A 390 13.73 -6.18 -26.16
C PHE A 390 13.72 -7.70 -25.90
N ARG A 391 13.79 -8.51 -26.98
CA ARG A 391 13.85 -9.97 -26.85
C ARG A 391 15.12 -10.43 -26.11
N SER A 392 16.23 -9.70 -26.24
CA SER A 392 17.45 -9.96 -25.48
C SER A 392 17.22 -9.78 -23.97
N LEU A 393 16.53 -8.72 -23.56
CA LEU A 393 16.21 -8.46 -22.15
C LEU A 393 15.39 -9.58 -21.52
N LEU A 394 14.42 -10.15 -22.24
CA LEU A 394 13.65 -11.31 -21.78
C LEU A 394 14.50 -12.57 -21.62
N LYS A 395 15.40 -12.83 -22.58
CA LYS A 395 16.32 -13.99 -22.55
C LYS A 395 17.27 -13.90 -21.36
N GLU A 396 17.80 -12.71 -21.11
CA GLU A 396 18.72 -12.42 -20.02
C GLU A 396 18.04 -12.37 -18.64
N GLY A 397 16.70 -12.24 -18.61
CA GLY A 397 15.93 -12.11 -17.37
C GLY A 397 15.92 -10.69 -16.79
N ALA A 398 16.38 -9.69 -17.55
CA ALA A 398 16.23 -8.28 -17.19
C ALA A 398 14.77 -7.81 -17.28
N VAL A 399 13.97 -8.47 -18.11
CA VAL A 399 12.50 -8.34 -18.16
C VAL A 399 11.91 -9.71 -17.85
N ASP A 400 10.93 -9.75 -16.95
CA ASP A 400 10.28 -10.99 -16.50
C ASP A 400 9.10 -11.37 -17.42
N LEU A 401 8.38 -10.37 -17.93
CA LEU A 401 7.17 -10.59 -18.72
C LEU A 401 7.01 -9.57 -19.86
N ALA A 402 6.76 -10.05 -21.07
CA ALA A 402 6.27 -9.26 -22.18
C ALA A 402 4.74 -9.27 -22.21
N ILE A 403 4.14 -8.10 -22.34
CA ILE A 403 2.72 -7.92 -22.59
C ILE A 403 2.59 -7.36 -24.01
N ILE A 404 2.24 -8.22 -24.97
CA ILE A 404 2.03 -7.79 -26.35
C ILE A 404 0.81 -6.87 -26.39
N GLU A 405 1.02 -5.61 -26.74
CA GLU A 405 -0.04 -4.64 -26.99
C GLU A 405 -0.79 -5.05 -28.25
N GLY A 406 -1.88 -5.78 -28.05
CA GLY A 406 -2.70 -6.28 -29.13
C GLY A 406 -3.71 -5.26 -29.62
N TYR A 407 -4.26 -4.43 -28.74
CA TYR A 407 -5.20 -3.35 -29.08
C TYR A 407 -6.14 -3.70 -30.24
N THR A 408 -6.67 -4.93 -30.24
CA THR A 408 -7.50 -5.46 -31.35
C THR A 408 -8.78 -4.66 -31.48
N PHE A 409 -9.09 -3.92 -30.43
CA PHE A 409 -10.12 -2.91 -30.37
C PHE A 409 -9.65 -1.67 -29.59
N VAL A 410 -9.85 -0.50 -30.20
CA VAL A 410 -9.59 0.82 -29.65
C VAL A 410 -10.64 1.78 -30.20
N PRO A 411 -11.36 2.56 -29.37
CA PRO A 411 -12.23 3.62 -29.86
C PRO A 411 -11.48 4.56 -30.82
N ASN A 412 -12.07 4.93 -31.95
CA ASN A 412 -11.45 5.61 -33.10
C ASN A 412 -10.48 4.79 -33.96
N HIS A 413 -10.10 3.56 -33.58
CA HIS A 413 -9.12 2.72 -34.26
C HIS A 413 -7.97 3.51 -34.91
N PRO A 414 -7.13 4.17 -34.09
CA PRO A 414 -6.00 4.93 -34.58
C PRO A 414 -5.08 4.03 -35.42
N GLU A 415 -4.24 4.63 -36.26
CA GLU A 415 -3.37 3.88 -37.19
C GLU A 415 -2.41 2.91 -36.50
N TRP A 416 -2.11 3.14 -35.22
CA TRP A 416 -1.27 2.27 -34.41
C TRP A 416 -1.99 1.01 -33.90
N ALA A 417 -3.32 0.96 -33.94
CA ALA A 417 -4.07 -0.24 -33.54
C ALA A 417 -3.83 -1.37 -34.55
N ILE A 418 -3.56 -2.58 -34.05
CA ILE A 418 -3.17 -3.72 -34.89
C ILE A 418 -4.33 -4.71 -35.06
N SER A 419 -4.32 -5.43 -36.18
CA SER A 419 -5.28 -6.50 -36.42
C SER A 419 -4.99 -7.74 -35.59
N TRP A 420 -5.96 -8.67 -35.54
CA TRP A 420 -5.78 -9.98 -34.92
C TRP A 420 -4.60 -10.74 -35.52
N GLU A 421 -4.42 -10.70 -36.83
CA GLU A 421 -3.28 -11.31 -37.52
C GLU A 421 -1.96 -10.66 -37.11
N GLY A 422 -1.96 -9.34 -36.85
CA GLY A 422 -0.82 -8.63 -36.28
C GLY A 422 -0.45 -9.15 -34.89
N VAL A 423 -1.44 -9.43 -34.05
CA VAL A 423 -1.23 -10.04 -32.73
C VAL A 423 -0.62 -11.42 -32.88
N LEU A 424 -1.24 -12.28 -33.70
CA LEU A 424 -0.78 -13.65 -33.91
C LEU A 424 0.64 -13.70 -34.49
N ARG A 425 0.99 -12.79 -35.41
CA ARG A 425 2.36 -12.66 -35.94
C ARG A 425 3.37 -12.41 -34.82
N ARG A 426 3.07 -11.50 -33.89
CA ARG A 426 3.95 -11.18 -32.75
C ARG A 426 4.05 -12.36 -31.78
N VAL A 427 2.95 -13.06 -31.52
CA VAL A 427 2.95 -14.27 -30.69
C VAL A 427 3.79 -15.38 -31.33
N GLU A 428 3.65 -15.62 -32.64
CA GLU A 428 4.46 -16.60 -33.37
C GLU A 428 5.95 -16.22 -33.41
N LEU A 429 6.28 -14.93 -33.50
CA LEU A 429 7.66 -14.46 -33.31
C LEU A 429 8.19 -14.86 -31.93
N MET A 430 7.46 -14.54 -30.85
CA MET A 430 7.88 -14.90 -29.48
C MET A 430 7.99 -16.41 -29.27
N LYS A 431 7.12 -17.19 -29.91
CA LYS A 431 7.17 -18.66 -29.92
C LYS A 431 8.40 -19.19 -30.65
N SER A 432 8.72 -18.65 -31.83
CA SER A 432 9.92 -19.04 -32.59
C SER A 432 11.23 -18.75 -31.84
N GLU A 433 11.21 -17.73 -30.97
CA GLU A 433 12.32 -17.33 -30.11
C GLU A 433 12.37 -18.09 -28.77
N GLY A 434 11.42 -19.01 -28.51
CA GLY A 434 11.33 -19.77 -27.27
C GLY A 434 10.86 -18.95 -26.05
N LEU A 435 10.29 -17.77 -26.26
CA LEU A 435 9.95 -16.78 -25.23
C LEU A 435 8.47 -16.76 -24.83
N LEU A 436 7.65 -17.66 -25.38
CA LEU A 436 6.20 -17.68 -25.15
C LEU A 436 5.83 -17.86 -23.65
N HIS A 437 6.65 -18.58 -22.89
CA HIS A 437 6.50 -18.76 -21.44
C HIS A 437 6.70 -17.48 -20.61
N LYS A 438 7.22 -16.41 -21.23
CA LYS A 438 7.35 -15.06 -20.67
C LYS A 438 6.52 -14.03 -21.44
N THR A 439 5.49 -14.46 -22.17
CA THR A 439 4.70 -13.59 -23.04
C THR A 439 3.22 -13.77 -22.77
N VAL A 440 2.50 -12.68 -22.55
CA VAL A 440 1.03 -12.63 -22.58
C VAL A 440 0.58 -11.61 -23.62
N VAL A 441 -0.68 -11.67 -24.01
CA VAL A 441 -1.29 -10.72 -24.95
C VAL A 441 -2.26 -9.84 -24.19
N CYS A 442 -2.22 -8.53 -24.44
CA CYS A 442 -3.33 -7.65 -24.12
C CYS A 442 -4.27 -7.54 -25.31
N LEU A 443 -5.51 -8.00 -25.17
CA LEU A 443 -6.48 -8.02 -26.27
C LEU A 443 -6.98 -6.62 -26.67
N GLY A 444 -6.72 -5.59 -25.85
CA GLY A 444 -7.07 -4.21 -26.11
C GLY A 444 -8.06 -3.63 -25.11
N MET A 445 -8.73 -2.55 -25.52
CA MET A 445 -9.66 -1.83 -24.65
C MET A 445 -10.98 -2.58 -24.56
N VAL A 446 -11.27 -3.08 -23.38
CA VAL A 446 -12.52 -3.77 -23.08
C VAL A 446 -13.61 -2.70 -22.91
N SER A 447 -14.20 -2.29 -24.02
CA SER A 447 -15.19 -1.22 -24.08
C SER A 447 -16.33 -1.53 -25.06
N PRO A 448 -17.58 -1.18 -24.72
CA PRO A 448 -18.73 -1.28 -25.61
C PRO A 448 -18.86 -0.06 -26.55
N THR A 449 -17.94 0.91 -26.49
CA THR A 449 -17.89 2.04 -27.42
C THR A 449 -17.44 1.56 -28.78
N PRO A 450 -18.02 1.99 -29.92
CA PRO A 450 -17.58 1.56 -31.23
C PRO A 450 -16.22 2.15 -31.62
N ASP A 451 -15.52 1.48 -32.52
CA ASP A 451 -14.38 2.07 -33.23
C ASP A 451 -14.84 2.96 -34.41
N LYS A 452 -13.90 3.57 -35.15
CA LYS A 452 -14.25 4.43 -36.31
C LYS A 452 -14.98 3.71 -37.44
N HIS A 453 -14.99 2.37 -37.42
CA HIS A 453 -15.66 1.52 -38.39
C HIS A 453 -16.96 0.93 -37.84
N SER A 454 -17.46 1.45 -36.71
CA SER A 454 -18.67 0.97 -36.03
C SER A 454 -18.57 -0.49 -35.58
N ARG A 455 -17.35 -1.02 -35.40
CA ARG A 455 -17.11 -2.32 -34.77
C ARG A 455 -17.13 -2.14 -33.26
N TYR A 456 -17.41 -3.20 -32.52
CA TYR A 456 -17.47 -3.20 -31.06
C TYR A 456 -16.72 -4.42 -30.53
N MET A 457 -16.11 -4.31 -29.35
CA MET A 457 -15.69 -5.50 -28.61
C MET A 457 -16.95 -6.23 -28.11
N SER A 458 -17.33 -7.31 -28.80
CA SER A 458 -18.44 -8.15 -28.35
C SER A 458 -17.98 -9.20 -27.34
N ALA A 459 -18.90 -9.67 -26.51
CA ALA A 459 -18.66 -10.78 -25.60
C ALA A 459 -18.16 -12.05 -26.33
N GLU A 460 -18.71 -12.30 -27.52
CA GLU A 460 -18.38 -13.43 -28.37
C GLU A 460 -16.96 -13.31 -28.94
N GLU A 461 -16.59 -12.15 -29.46
CA GLU A 461 -15.27 -11.91 -30.04
C GLU A 461 -14.18 -11.95 -28.96
N LEU A 462 -14.42 -11.29 -27.83
CA LEU A 462 -13.53 -11.37 -26.67
C LEU A 462 -13.32 -12.83 -26.24
N THR A 463 -14.40 -13.59 -26.07
CA THR A 463 -14.30 -15.00 -25.67
C THR A 463 -13.54 -15.82 -26.71
N ARG A 464 -13.84 -15.63 -28.00
CA ARG A 464 -13.16 -16.31 -29.12
C ARG A 464 -11.65 -16.07 -29.08
N GLN A 465 -11.21 -14.82 -28.92
CA GLN A 465 -9.80 -14.46 -28.87
C GLN A 465 -9.07 -15.08 -27.66
N VAL A 466 -9.68 -15.03 -26.47
CA VAL A 466 -9.10 -15.64 -25.26
C VAL A 466 -8.99 -17.17 -25.42
N GLU A 467 -10.04 -17.81 -25.96
CA GLU A 467 -10.06 -19.26 -26.21
C GLU A 467 -9.04 -19.68 -27.26
N GLU A 468 -8.91 -18.93 -28.35
CA GLU A 468 -7.94 -19.18 -29.41
C GLU A 468 -6.50 -19.11 -28.85
N LEU A 469 -6.19 -18.07 -28.08
CA LEU A 469 -4.88 -17.92 -27.44
C LEU A 469 -4.59 -19.07 -26.47
N ALA A 470 -5.51 -19.39 -25.56
CA ALA A 470 -5.33 -20.47 -24.58
C ALA A 470 -5.18 -21.85 -25.24
N LYS A 471 -5.91 -22.09 -26.35
CA LYS A 471 -5.89 -23.36 -27.08
C LYS A 471 -4.62 -23.54 -27.92
N HIS A 472 -4.23 -22.50 -28.67
CA HIS A 472 -3.15 -22.60 -29.65
C HIS A 472 -1.77 -22.26 -29.08
N TYR A 473 -1.72 -21.55 -27.94
CA TYR A 473 -0.50 -21.09 -27.30
C TYR A 473 -0.49 -21.40 -25.78
N PRO A 474 -0.67 -22.68 -25.38
CA PRO A 474 -0.81 -23.05 -23.97
C PRO A 474 0.44 -22.79 -23.11
N GLN A 475 1.58 -22.46 -23.72
CA GLN A 475 2.78 -22.05 -22.99
C GLN A 475 2.69 -20.61 -22.45
N MET A 476 1.78 -19.78 -22.95
CA MET A 476 1.61 -18.43 -22.40
C MET A 476 1.12 -18.53 -20.95
N PRO A 477 1.78 -17.82 -20.01
CA PRO A 477 1.45 -17.92 -18.61
C PRO A 477 0.17 -17.15 -18.24
N GLY A 478 -0.59 -16.60 -19.18
CA GLY A 478 -1.73 -15.76 -18.85
C GLY A 478 -2.23 -14.90 -20.00
N ILE A 479 -2.93 -13.83 -19.62
CA ILE A 479 -3.54 -12.85 -20.51
C ILE A 479 -3.64 -11.47 -19.84
N ALA A 480 -3.68 -10.41 -20.63
CA ALA A 480 -3.84 -9.05 -20.17
C ALA A 480 -5.06 -8.36 -20.82
N PHE A 481 -5.54 -7.31 -20.18
CA PHE A 481 -6.65 -6.47 -20.66
C PHE A 481 -6.40 -5.00 -20.32
N TYR A 482 -7.00 -4.10 -21.11
CA TYR A 482 -7.03 -2.67 -20.86
C TYR A 482 -8.47 -2.26 -20.50
N GLY A 483 -8.67 -1.67 -19.32
CA GLY A 483 -9.93 -1.08 -18.89
C GLY A 483 -10.01 0.42 -19.21
N VAL A 484 -11.19 0.92 -19.55
CA VAL A 484 -11.41 2.34 -19.81
C VAL A 484 -12.73 2.77 -19.16
N THR A 485 -12.68 3.80 -18.31
CA THR A 485 -13.89 4.51 -17.84
C THR A 485 -14.10 5.86 -18.47
N ASP A 486 -13.04 6.47 -18.99
CA ASP A 486 -13.08 7.75 -19.67
C ASP A 486 -12.04 7.77 -20.79
N TRP A 487 -12.42 8.22 -21.99
CA TRP A 487 -11.49 8.40 -23.11
C TRP A 487 -11.94 9.53 -24.02
N GLY A 488 -11.30 10.69 -23.83
CA GLY A 488 -11.53 11.86 -24.68
C GLY A 488 -12.98 12.30 -24.65
N GLU A 489 -13.63 12.34 -25.81
CA GLU A 489 -15.00 12.85 -25.98
C GLU A 489 -16.09 11.76 -25.88
N TYR A 490 -15.71 10.50 -25.66
CA TYR A 490 -16.64 9.38 -25.74
C TYR A 490 -17.33 9.09 -24.41
N LYS A 491 -18.67 9.18 -24.40
CA LYS A 491 -19.49 8.69 -23.28
C LYS A 491 -19.48 7.17 -23.26
N ILE A 492 -18.79 6.61 -22.28
CA ILE A 492 -18.73 5.16 -22.07
C ILE A 492 -19.97 4.69 -21.31
N ASP A 493 -20.60 3.63 -21.82
CA ASP A 493 -21.67 2.92 -21.12
C ASP A 493 -21.04 2.09 -19.99
N ILE A 494 -21.01 2.66 -18.79
CA ILE A 494 -20.38 2.07 -17.59
C ILE A 494 -20.95 0.68 -17.30
N ALA A 495 -22.26 0.48 -17.47
CA ALA A 495 -22.91 -0.79 -17.15
C ALA A 495 -22.45 -1.90 -18.12
N LYS A 496 -22.48 -1.64 -19.42
CA LYS A 496 -21.99 -2.58 -20.43
C LYS A 496 -20.49 -2.81 -20.34
N THR A 497 -19.72 -1.78 -20.01
CA THR A 497 -18.27 -1.90 -19.77
C THR A 497 -18.01 -2.85 -18.61
N LYS A 498 -18.74 -2.69 -17.50
CA LYS A 498 -18.65 -3.59 -16.35
C LYS A 498 -19.00 -5.04 -16.73
N GLU A 499 -20.05 -5.26 -17.52
CA GLU A 499 -20.40 -6.60 -18.00
C GLU A 499 -19.26 -7.25 -18.82
N LEU A 500 -18.66 -6.51 -19.75
CA LEU A 500 -17.54 -7.01 -20.56
C LEU A 500 -16.28 -7.28 -19.72
N VAL A 501 -15.95 -6.41 -18.77
CA VAL A 501 -14.81 -6.59 -17.86
C VAL A 501 -14.98 -7.85 -17.00
N LEU A 502 -16.17 -8.06 -16.43
CA LEU A 502 -16.46 -9.24 -15.63
C LEU A 502 -16.50 -10.52 -16.45
N LEU A 503 -16.95 -10.44 -17.71
CA LEU A 503 -16.84 -11.55 -18.64
C LEU A 503 -15.37 -11.89 -18.93
N ALA A 504 -14.55 -10.90 -19.26
CA ALA A 504 -13.11 -11.07 -19.52
C ALA A 504 -12.42 -11.78 -18.36
N ASP A 505 -12.63 -11.30 -17.13
CA ASP A 505 -12.12 -11.90 -15.89
C ASP A 505 -12.51 -13.37 -15.75
N LYS A 506 -13.80 -13.66 -15.92
CA LYS A 506 -14.35 -15.00 -15.77
C LYS A 506 -13.81 -15.97 -16.81
N VAL A 507 -13.74 -15.54 -18.07
CA VAL A 507 -13.22 -16.36 -19.18
C VAL A 507 -11.73 -16.62 -18.99
N ALA A 508 -10.94 -15.59 -18.69
CA ALA A 508 -9.52 -15.71 -18.39
C ALA A 508 -9.25 -16.64 -17.20
N GLY A 509 -9.97 -16.45 -16.09
CA GLY A 509 -9.85 -17.28 -14.90
C GLY A 509 -10.13 -18.75 -15.16
N LYS A 510 -11.17 -19.05 -15.94
CA LYS A 510 -11.51 -20.42 -16.33
C LYS A 510 -10.44 -21.06 -17.22
N LEU A 511 -9.98 -20.37 -18.26
CA LEU A 511 -9.11 -20.94 -19.30
C LEU A 511 -7.66 -21.07 -18.83
N PHE A 512 -7.14 -20.07 -18.12
CA PHE A 512 -5.78 -20.10 -17.57
C PHE A 512 -5.72 -20.73 -16.17
N LYS A 513 -6.86 -21.19 -15.62
CA LYS A 513 -6.97 -21.84 -14.30
C LYS A 513 -6.50 -20.93 -13.15
N ALA A 514 -6.76 -19.63 -13.25
CA ALA A 514 -6.46 -18.70 -12.17
C ALA A 514 -7.37 -18.97 -10.97
N LYS A 515 -6.78 -19.00 -9.77
CA LYS A 515 -7.56 -19.16 -8.55
C LYS A 515 -8.34 -17.88 -8.29
N PRO A 516 -9.60 -17.97 -7.83
CA PRO A 516 -10.30 -16.82 -7.34
C PRO A 516 -9.54 -16.17 -6.18
N VAL A 517 -9.52 -14.86 -6.15
CA VAL A 517 -9.10 -14.04 -5.03
C VAL A 517 -10.03 -14.29 -3.84
N GLU A 518 -9.46 -14.65 -2.69
CA GLU A 518 -10.18 -14.65 -1.40
C GLU A 518 -10.40 -13.20 -0.96
N ARG A 519 -11.66 -12.82 -0.76
CA ARG A 519 -12.07 -11.46 -0.39
C ARG A 519 -12.57 -11.41 1.04
#